data_AF-A0A8J5M024-F1
#
_entry.id   AF-A0A8J5M024-F1
#
_cell.length_a   1.000
_cell.length_b   1.000
_cell.length_c   1.000
_cell.angle_alpha   90.00
_cell.angle_beta   90.00
_cell.angle_gamma   90.00
#
_symmetry.space_group_name_H-M   'P 1'
#
loop_
_entity.id
_entity.type
_entity.pdbx_description
1 polymer ?
#
loop_
_entity_poly.entity_id
_entity_poly.type
_entity_poly.pdbx_seq_one_letter_code
_entity_poly.pdbx_strand_id
1 'polypeptide(L)'
;MPSRFSRVTATFTALLALSSHVDARSLKIETSPDWPSFQFHFTVKRSSMNVYGQSDFSMLANPIVSDDSSHVLYDVFSTFPEDSSTTNYTLLNGVGYLSCGSVDPPAAECLDSESDMLPPINEIAKAINEATAVPSSSGECSNGLFKASVNGISFALCASGSSGFTMTGRELDIAVKYLETRVDIVEPTVVDTCKSVTTASSVTPIGESLLTGTQSPIQVERNLKAEFDFDFWNDDSSSSSDGSCSCKSTKRPCLFIHGMGVDKEKPGVVDSFSYYWGNLTDHAPCCSSFKYTVLNTVDNAWTNDTLQQQVCDRAVSVSKRSSKTVIADTIIITHSMGNLMVAGVIATGKCSLDSSSTWVGLAGPMQGSMASDFVQDTCAGETNFLLEKVANVTGRCPPTVALQALPSQGGNYSSDELNAAYTAAQEAYTKNVSALMCSGGYSGLPSKYQAEFWILGSVVPYKSDHNDGMVEFDSCAAGIPTSKFGDTWKSKFYKTKLNHYDSEFLYGDSLLDEKKMPIKWFECLL
;
A
#
# COMPACT_ATOMS: atom_id res chain seq x y z
N MET A 1 -14.36 -60.90 34.96
CA MET A 1 -15.75 -60.50 34.63
C MET A 1 -15.78 -58.99 34.40
N PRO A 2 -16.65 -58.47 33.51
CA PRO A 2 -16.24 -57.60 32.40
C PRO A 2 -16.79 -56.15 32.46
N SER A 3 -16.20 -55.23 31.68
CA SER A 3 -16.85 -54.25 30.77
C SER A 3 -15.86 -53.13 30.39
N ARG A 4 -15.31 -53.11 29.16
CA ARG A 4 -15.81 -52.45 27.93
C ARG A 4 -15.95 -50.93 28.06
N PHE A 5 -15.07 -50.18 27.40
CA PHE A 5 -15.42 -49.35 26.23
C PHE A 5 -14.16 -48.99 25.42
N SER A 6 -14.18 -49.36 24.14
CA SER A 6 -13.15 -49.09 23.13
C SER A 6 -12.97 -47.59 22.90
N ARG A 7 -11.72 -47.12 22.88
CA ARG A 7 -11.34 -45.90 22.17
C ARG A 7 -10.88 -46.29 20.77
N VAL A 8 -11.68 -45.95 19.77
CA VAL A 8 -11.26 -45.92 18.37
C VAL A 8 -10.46 -44.63 18.20
N THR A 9 -9.14 -44.76 18.04
CA THR A 9 -8.28 -43.63 17.66
C THR A 9 -8.33 -43.53 16.14
N ALA A 10 -9.15 -42.62 15.61
CA ALA A 10 -9.10 -42.24 14.21
C ALA A 10 -7.88 -41.33 14.02
N THR A 11 -6.81 -41.87 13.45
CA THR A 11 -5.69 -41.09 12.92
C THR A 11 -6.18 -40.35 11.68
N PHE A 12 -6.51 -39.07 11.82
CA PHE A 12 -6.61 -38.15 10.68
C PHE A 12 -5.20 -37.87 10.18
N THR A 13 -4.79 -38.54 9.12
CA THR A 13 -3.62 -38.15 8.33
C THR A 13 -4.00 -36.88 7.57
N ALA A 14 -3.62 -35.72 8.09
CA ALA A 14 -3.67 -34.49 7.33
C ALA A 14 -2.65 -34.60 6.19
N LEU A 15 -3.12 -34.70 4.94
CA LEU A 15 -2.29 -34.41 3.78
C LEU A 15 -1.99 -32.91 3.82
N LEU A 16 -0.84 -32.56 4.41
CA LEU A 16 -0.18 -31.29 4.14
C LEU A 16 0.27 -31.33 2.67
N ALA A 17 -0.45 -30.62 1.81
CA ALA A 17 0.08 -30.23 0.51
C ALA A 17 1.27 -29.31 0.77
N LEU A 18 2.47 -29.88 0.78
CA LEU A 18 3.72 -29.13 0.75
C LEU A 18 3.79 -28.46 -0.62
N SER A 19 3.47 -27.16 -0.67
CA SER A 19 3.94 -26.29 -1.75
C SER A 19 5.46 -26.28 -1.66
N SER A 20 6.13 -27.00 -2.55
CA SER A 20 7.58 -26.98 -2.67
C SER A 20 8.00 -25.61 -3.22
N HIS A 21 8.44 -24.72 -2.35
CA HIS A 21 9.18 -23.52 -2.76
C HIS A 21 10.50 -23.96 -3.38
N VAL A 22 10.65 -23.76 -4.70
CA VAL A 22 11.90 -24.02 -5.41
C VAL A 22 12.70 -22.73 -5.44
N ASP A 23 13.84 -22.73 -4.77
CA ASP A 23 14.79 -21.61 -4.78
C ASP A 23 15.41 -21.50 -6.18
N ALA A 24 15.32 -20.31 -6.79
CA ALA A 24 15.81 -20.05 -8.16
C ALA A 24 17.32 -20.31 -8.30
N ARG A 25 18.09 -20.26 -7.20
CA ARG A 25 19.51 -20.65 -7.20
C ARG A 25 19.76 -22.14 -7.34
N SER A 26 18.76 -22.98 -7.10
CA SER A 26 18.87 -24.45 -7.14
C SER A 26 18.48 -25.08 -8.48
N LEU A 27 17.74 -24.33 -9.31
CA LEU A 27 17.49 -24.71 -10.70
C LEU A 27 18.72 -24.31 -11.53
N LYS A 28 19.22 -25.22 -12.37
CA LYS A 28 20.08 -24.81 -13.48
C LYS A 28 19.17 -24.06 -14.44
N ILE A 29 19.26 -22.75 -14.41
CA ILE A 29 18.49 -21.91 -15.30
C ILE A 29 19.43 -21.43 -16.39
N GLU A 30 19.15 -21.83 -17.63
CA GLU A 30 19.90 -21.44 -18.81
C GLU A 30 19.11 -20.44 -19.66
N THR A 31 19.84 -19.70 -20.49
CA THR A 31 19.26 -18.72 -21.40
C THR A 31 18.75 -19.43 -22.65
N SER A 32 17.43 -19.51 -22.84
CA SER A 32 16.83 -20.16 -24.02
C SER A 32 16.63 -19.17 -25.18
N PRO A 33 17.13 -19.45 -26.39
CA PRO A 33 16.91 -18.61 -27.57
C PRO A 33 15.46 -18.62 -28.08
N ASP A 34 14.63 -19.57 -27.63
CA ASP A 34 13.25 -19.74 -28.09
C ASP A 34 12.25 -18.86 -27.31
N TRP A 35 12.67 -18.26 -26.19
CA TRP A 35 11.84 -17.36 -25.39
C TRP A 35 12.27 -15.90 -25.64
N PRO A 36 11.37 -15.03 -26.14
CA PRO A 36 11.73 -13.66 -26.45
C PRO A 36 11.86 -12.80 -25.19
N SER A 37 12.72 -11.78 -25.27
CA SER A 37 12.68 -10.67 -24.33
C SER A 37 11.43 -9.83 -24.55
N PHE A 38 10.96 -9.14 -23.51
CA PHE A 38 9.77 -8.31 -23.57
C PHE A 38 10.08 -6.83 -23.38
N GLN A 39 9.31 -6.01 -24.07
CA GLN A 39 9.06 -4.63 -23.68
C GLN A 39 7.61 -4.53 -23.20
N PHE A 40 7.44 -4.30 -21.90
CA PHE A 40 6.16 -3.92 -21.32
C PHE A 40 6.00 -2.40 -21.45
N HIS A 41 4.85 -1.97 -21.92
CA HIS A 41 4.47 -0.58 -22.01
C HIS A 41 3.18 -0.39 -21.21
N PHE A 42 3.26 0.44 -20.17
CA PHE A 42 2.17 0.69 -19.24
C PHE A 42 1.54 2.03 -19.56
N THR A 43 0.21 2.03 -19.68
CA THR A 43 -0.58 3.25 -19.82
C THR A 43 -1.56 3.33 -18.64
N VAL A 44 -1.21 4.17 -17.67
CA VAL A 44 -1.99 4.42 -16.45
C VAL A 44 -3.12 5.40 -16.78
N LYS A 45 -4.36 5.00 -16.51
CA LYS A 45 -5.57 5.81 -16.78
C LYS A 45 -5.96 6.67 -15.58
N ARG A 46 -5.58 6.26 -14.38
CA ARG A 46 -5.87 6.94 -13.12
C ARG A 46 -4.65 7.71 -12.62
N SER A 47 -4.79 9.02 -12.48
CA SER A 47 -3.68 9.91 -12.09
C SER A 47 -3.06 9.58 -10.73
N SER A 48 -3.85 9.05 -9.78
CA SER A 48 -3.32 8.63 -8.49
C SER A 48 -2.41 7.41 -8.59
N MET A 49 -2.42 6.66 -9.70
CA MET A 49 -1.57 5.47 -9.87
C MET A 49 -0.28 5.76 -10.67
N ASN A 50 0.03 7.04 -10.92
CA ASN A 50 1.23 7.42 -11.67
C ASN A 50 2.50 6.99 -10.93
N VAL A 51 3.44 6.41 -11.67
CA VAL A 51 4.72 5.93 -11.14
C VAL A 51 5.79 6.99 -11.40
N TYR A 52 6.41 7.52 -10.34
CA TYR A 52 7.33 8.66 -10.43
C TYR A 52 6.73 9.85 -11.21
N GLY A 53 5.42 10.09 -11.04
CA GLY A 53 4.67 11.14 -11.76
C GLY A 53 4.32 10.81 -13.21
N GLN A 54 4.75 9.67 -13.74
CA GLN A 54 4.54 9.25 -15.12
C GLN A 54 3.31 8.35 -15.24
N SER A 55 2.44 8.64 -16.18
CA SER A 55 1.29 7.80 -16.55
C SER A 55 1.59 6.87 -17.72
N ASP A 56 2.74 7.02 -18.37
CA ASP A 56 3.13 6.28 -19.56
C ASP A 56 4.63 5.96 -19.47
N PHE A 57 4.96 4.67 -19.40
CA PHE A 57 6.35 4.24 -19.19
C PHE A 57 6.56 2.80 -19.67
N SER A 58 7.83 2.38 -19.77
CA SER A 58 8.19 1.04 -20.23
C SER A 58 9.18 0.35 -19.32
N MET A 59 9.07 -0.98 -19.30
CA MET A 59 9.99 -1.88 -18.60
C MET A 59 10.46 -2.96 -19.57
N LEU A 60 11.73 -3.32 -19.48
CA LEU A 60 12.35 -4.36 -20.27
C LEU A 60 12.47 -5.63 -19.43
N ALA A 61 12.24 -6.78 -20.04
CA ALA A 61 12.32 -8.05 -19.33
C ALA A 61 13.00 -9.13 -20.16
N ASN A 62 13.90 -9.90 -19.56
CA ASN A 62 14.62 -11.00 -20.17
C ASN A 62 14.20 -12.32 -19.51
N PRO A 63 13.81 -13.34 -20.29
CA PRO A 63 13.42 -14.62 -19.72
C PRO A 63 14.64 -15.39 -19.19
N ILE A 64 14.37 -16.15 -18.13
CA ILE A 64 15.21 -17.08 -17.39
C ILE A 64 14.36 -18.35 -17.27
N VAL A 65 14.67 -19.37 -18.07
CA VAL A 65 13.78 -20.52 -18.31
C VAL A 65 14.48 -21.81 -17.87
N SER A 66 13.79 -22.67 -17.12
CA SER A 66 14.36 -23.96 -16.73
C SER A 66 14.70 -24.83 -17.94
N ASP A 67 15.65 -25.77 -17.79
CA ASP A 67 16.09 -26.67 -18.87
C ASP A 67 14.93 -27.43 -19.56
N ASP A 68 13.87 -27.74 -18.80
CA ASP A 68 12.67 -28.43 -19.27
C ASP A 68 11.53 -27.51 -19.70
N SER A 69 11.76 -26.18 -19.73
CA SER A 69 10.77 -25.14 -20.03
C SER A 69 9.53 -25.13 -19.13
N SER A 70 9.58 -25.81 -17.98
CA SER A 70 8.46 -25.91 -17.04
C SER A 70 8.31 -24.69 -16.13
N HIS A 71 9.37 -23.88 -15.98
CA HIS A 71 9.37 -22.69 -15.14
C HIS A 71 10.01 -21.51 -15.86
N VAL A 72 9.48 -20.32 -15.60
CA VAL A 72 10.01 -19.07 -16.12
C VAL A 72 10.10 -17.99 -15.03
N LEU A 73 11.22 -17.29 -15.04
CA LEU A 73 11.46 -16.05 -14.32
C LEU A 73 11.86 -14.98 -15.34
N TYR A 74 11.63 -13.72 -15.03
CA TYR A 74 12.09 -12.59 -15.82
C TYR A 74 13.03 -11.72 -15.00
N ASP A 75 14.22 -11.49 -15.56
CA ASP A 75 15.07 -10.37 -15.18
C ASP A 75 14.46 -9.09 -15.76
N VAL A 76 14.50 -8.00 -15.01
CA VAL A 76 13.76 -6.78 -15.35
C VAL A 76 14.65 -5.56 -15.21
N PHE A 77 14.49 -4.61 -16.12
CA PHE A 77 15.13 -3.30 -16.05
C PHE A 77 14.16 -2.18 -16.42
N SER A 78 14.22 -1.08 -15.68
CA SER A 78 13.53 0.15 -16.05
C SER A 78 14.26 1.37 -15.50
N THR A 79 14.03 2.50 -16.17
CA THR A 79 14.66 3.78 -15.87
C THR A 79 13.60 4.86 -15.83
N PHE A 80 13.56 5.60 -14.72
CA PHE A 80 12.64 6.71 -14.51
C PHE A 80 13.43 8.01 -14.33
N PRO A 81 13.29 8.97 -15.27
CA PRO A 81 13.83 10.30 -15.08
C PRO A 81 12.98 11.09 -14.07
N GLU A 82 13.63 11.67 -13.07
CA GLU A 82 13.09 12.67 -12.13
C GLU A 82 13.87 13.99 -12.31
N ASP A 83 13.29 15.13 -11.92
CA ASP A 83 13.77 16.50 -12.26
C ASP A 83 15.30 16.71 -12.21
N SER A 84 16.00 16.09 -11.24
CA SER A 84 17.45 16.21 -11.07
C SER A 84 18.21 14.88 -10.93
N SER A 85 17.53 13.73 -11.07
CA SER A 85 18.12 12.41 -10.84
C SER A 85 17.44 11.33 -11.69
N THR A 86 18.16 10.24 -11.94
CA THR A 86 17.59 9.07 -12.59
C THR A 86 17.48 7.94 -11.58
N THR A 87 16.30 7.34 -11.52
CA THR A 87 16.02 6.17 -10.70
C THR A 87 16.00 4.94 -11.60
N ASN A 88 16.94 4.02 -11.37
CA ASN A 88 17.01 2.74 -12.09
C ASN A 88 16.55 1.62 -11.18
N TYR A 89 15.70 0.77 -11.73
CA TYR A 89 15.26 -0.48 -11.12
C TYR A 89 15.83 -1.65 -11.91
N THR A 90 16.42 -2.60 -11.17
CA THR A 90 16.96 -3.83 -11.72
C THR A 90 16.47 -5.01 -10.90
N LEU A 91 15.94 -6.04 -11.56
CA LEU A 91 15.66 -7.34 -10.96
C LEU A 91 16.50 -8.38 -11.69
N LEU A 92 17.39 -9.07 -10.98
CA LEU A 92 18.25 -10.10 -11.55
C LEU A 92 18.21 -11.37 -10.71
N ASN A 93 17.89 -12.50 -11.34
CA ASN A 93 17.79 -13.81 -10.69
C ASN A 93 16.88 -13.78 -9.44
N GLY A 94 15.81 -12.98 -9.51
CA GLY A 94 14.86 -12.81 -8.43
C GLY A 94 15.31 -11.82 -7.34
N VAL A 95 16.49 -11.22 -7.44
CA VAL A 95 17.00 -10.22 -6.50
C VAL A 95 16.74 -8.82 -7.05
N GLY A 96 16.06 -7.97 -6.26
CA GLY A 96 15.68 -6.62 -6.66
C GLY A 96 16.66 -5.57 -6.14
N TYR A 97 16.93 -4.57 -6.98
CA TYR A 97 17.85 -3.48 -6.72
C TYR A 97 17.23 -2.15 -7.15
N LEU A 98 17.47 -1.10 -6.37
CA LEU A 98 17.19 0.28 -6.74
C LEU A 98 18.48 1.09 -6.71
N SER A 99 18.70 1.92 -7.72
CA SER A 99 19.80 2.89 -7.68
C SER A 99 19.28 4.26 -8.07
N CYS A 100 19.57 5.24 -7.23
CA CYS A 100 19.22 6.65 -7.43
C CYS A 100 20.50 7.45 -7.51
N GLY A 101 20.68 8.25 -8.56
CA GLY A 101 21.81 9.17 -8.54
C GLY A 101 22.04 10.02 -9.77
N SER A 102 22.89 11.02 -9.55
CA SER A 102 23.56 11.86 -10.54
C SER A 102 25.05 11.55 -10.66
N VAL A 103 25.53 10.51 -9.97
CA VAL A 103 26.94 10.09 -9.84
C VAL A 103 27.09 8.70 -10.47
N ASP A 104 28.17 8.48 -11.21
CA ASP A 104 28.37 7.28 -12.03
C ASP A 104 29.49 6.39 -11.47
N PRO A 105 29.22 5.14 -11.01
CA PRO A 105 27.91 4.50 -10.85
C PRO A 105 27.27 4.79 -9.48
N PRO A 106 25.93 4.93 -9.39
CA PRO A 106 25.22 5.14 -8.13
C PRO A 106 25.26 3.87 -7.28
N ALA A 107 25.37 4.03 -5.95
CA ALA A 107 25.21 2.91 -5.02
C ALA A 107 23.77 2.37 -5.12
N ALA A 108 23.62 1.04 -5.20
CA ALA A 108 22.32 0.41 -5.20
C ALA A 108 21.92 -0.11 -3.82
N GLU A 109 20.62 -0.06 -3.54
CA GLU A 109 19.99 -0.60 -2.33
C GLU A 109 19.19 -1.86 -2.68
N CYS A 110 19.13 -2.80 -1.74
CA CYS A 110 18.35 -4.02 -1.89
C CYS A 110 16.86 -3.70 -1.78
N LEU A 111 16.06 -4.25 -2.67
CA LEU A 111 14.61 -4.28 -2.54
C LEU A 111 14.18 -5.47 -1.69
N ASP A 112 13.11 -5.30 -0.91
CA ASP A 112 12.44 -6.41 -0.23
C ASP A 112 11.31 -7.00 -1.09
N SER A 113 10.81 -8.18 -0.70
CA SER A 113 9.71 -8.88 -1.38
C SER A 113 8.38 -8.14 -1.32
N GLU A 114 8.31 -7.07 -0.53
CA GLU A 114 7.13 -6.28 -0.28
C GLU A 114 7.18 -4.95 -1.03
N SER A 115 8.28 -4.69 -1.73
CA SER A 115 8.54 -3.50 -2.51
C SER A 115 7.76 -3.52 -3.83
N ASP A 116 6.51 -3.06 -3.78
CA ASP A 116 5.71 -2.75 -4.97
C ASP A 116 6.14 -1.41 -5.60
N MET A 117 7.46 -1.16 -5.66
CA MET A 117 8.01 0.06 -6.25
C MET A 117 7.66 0.20 -7.73
N LEU A 118 7.42 -0.92 -8.42
CA LEU A 118 7.13 -0.98 -9.85
C LEU A 118 6.18 -2.14 -10.17
N PRO A 119 5.55 -2.15 -11.36
CA PRO A 119 4.77 -3.29 -11.81
C PRO A 119 5.51 -4.63 -11.62
N PRO A 120 4.94 -5.58 -10.87
CA PRO A 120 5.59 -6.87 -10.62
C PRO A 120 5.52 -7.75 -11.88
N ILE A 121 6.50 -7.58 -12.78
CA ILE A 121 6.55 -8.30 -14.07
C ILE A 121 6.43 -9.82 -13.91
N ASN A 122 7.02 -10.40 -12.87
CA ASN A 122 6.93 -11.83 -12.62
C ASN A 122 5.54 -12.28 -12.14
N GLU A 123 4.79 -11.44 -11.42
CA GLU A 123 3.38 -11.72 -11.11
C GLU A 123 2.48 -11.54 -12.34
N ILE A 124 2.82 -10.60 -13.24
CA ILE A 124 2.14 -10.48 -14.54
C ILE A 124 2.38 -11.74 -15.38
N ALA A 125 3.62 -12.23 -15.46
CA ALA A 125 3.96 -13.48 -16.16
C ALA A 125 3.22 -14.69 -15.58
N LYS A 126 3.15 -14.79 -14.25
CA LYS A 126 2.35 -15.82 -13.56
C LYS A 126 0.86 -15.71 -13.89
N ALA A 127 0.28 -14.51 -13.89
CA ALA A 127 -1.12 -14.29 -14.27
C ALA A 127 -1.41 -14.67 -15.73
N ILE A 128 -0.44 -14.50 -16.63
CA ILE A 128 -0.52 -14.95 -18.03
C ILE A 128 -0.50 -16.49 -18.08
N ASN A 129 0.36 -17.14 -17.28
CA ASN A 129 0.38 -18.60 -17.16
C ASN A 129 -0.95 -19.16 -16.65
N GLU A 130 -1.67 -18.41 -15.82
CA GLU A 130 -2.97 -18.79 -15.25
C GLU A 130 -4.17 -18.27 -16.07
N ALA A 131 -3.92 -17.64 -17.23
CA ALA A 131 -4.97 -17.03 -18.04
C ALA A 131 -5.96 -18.07 -18.57
N THR A 132 -7.23 -17.68 -18.61
CA THR A 132 -8.32 -18.55 -19.05
C THR A 132 -8.89 -18.06 -20.37
N ALA A 133 -9.03 -18.97 -21.34
CA ALA A 133 -9.56 -18.64 -22.66
C ALA A 133 -11.04 -18.24 -22.56
N VAL A 134 -11.41 -17.19 -23.29
CA VAL A 134 -12.79 -16.70 -23.37
C VAL A 134 -13.33 -16.98 -24.78
N PRO A 135 -14.55 -17.55 -24.92
CA PRO A 135 -15.17 -17.73 -26.23
C PRO A 135 -15.41 -16.35 -26.88
N SER A 136 -14.72 -16.04 -27.98
CA SER A 136 -14.88 -14.75 -28.66
C SER A 136 -15.95 -14.82 -29.76
N SER A 137 -16.84 -13.82 -29.78
CA SER A 137 -17.84 -13.63 -30.85
C SER A 137 -17.43 -12.54 -31.86
N SER A 138 -16.39 -11.77 -31.58
CA SER A 138 -15.87 -10.68 -32.41
C SER A 138 -14.41 -10.91 -32.80
N GLY A 139 -14.06 -10.60 -34.05
CA GLY A 139 -12.72 -10.79 -34.62
C GLY A 139 -11.68 -9.76 -34.20
N GLU A 140 -11.67 -9.33 -32.93
CA GLU A 140 -10.78 -8.25 -32.45
C GLU A 140 -9.39 -8.75 -32.02
N CYS A 141 -9.27 -9.99 -31.52
CA CYS A 141 -7.99 -10.58 -31.11
C CYS A 141 -7.56 -11.69 -32.08
N SER A 142 -6.46 -11.49 -32.79
CA SER A 142 -6.02 -12.38 -33.88
C SER A 142 -5.62 -13.78 -33.40
N ASN A 143 -5.14 -13.92 -32.17
CA ASN A 143 -4.71 -15.20 -31.58
C ASN A 143 -5.43 -15.54 -30.26
N GLY A 144 -6.63 -15.00 -30.05
CA GLY A 144 -7.49 -15.35 -28.93
C GLY A 144 -7.60 -14.28 -27.85
N LEU A 145 -8.66 -14.38 -27.08
CA LEU A 145 -9.01 -13.51 -25.97
C LEU A 145 -9.01 -14.31 -24.67
N PHE A 146 -8.41 -13.75 -23.62
CA PHE A 146 -8.23 -14.43 -22.35
C PHE A 146 -8.61 -13.50 -21.19
N LYS A 147 -9.02 -14.10 -20.07
CA LYS A 147 -9.12 -13.43 -18.77
C LYS A 147 -7.85 -13.72 -17.97
N ALA A 148 -7.20 -12.67 -17.49
CA ALA A 148 -6.07 -12.76 -16.57
C ALA A 148 -6.35 -11.92 -15.31
N SER A 149 -5.75 -12.28 -14.19
CA SER A 149 -5.85 -11.53 -12.93
C SER A 149 -4.48 -11.41 -12.29
N VAL A 150 -4.02 -10.17 -12.09
CA VAL A 150 -2.74 -9.88 -11.43
C VAL A 150 -3.05 -9.33 -10.05
N ASN A 151 -2.70 -10.06 -8.98
CA ASN A 151 -2.96 -9.66 -7.59
C ASN A 151 -4.41 -9.23 -7.31
N GLY A 152 -5.38 -9.91 -7.94
CA GLY A 152 -6.81 -9.59 -7.80
C GLY A 152 -7.34 -8.57 -8.81
N ILE A 153 -6.47 -7.87 -9.54
CA ILE A 153 -6.86 -6.92 -10.59
C ILE A 153 -7.08 -7.67 -11.90
N SER A 154 -8.31 -7.61 -12.42
CA SER A 154 -8.71 -8.32 -13.64
C SER A 154 -8.36 -7.55 -14.91
N PHE A 155 -7.91 -8.28 -15.94
CA PHE A 155 -7.58 -7.78 -17.27
C PHE A 155 -8.21 -8.64 -18.35
N ALA A 156 -8.63 -7.98 -19.44
CA ALA A 156 -8.91 -8.65 -20.71
C ALA A 156 -7.61 -8.70 -21.52
N LEU A 157 -7.09 -9.90 -21.78
CA LEU A 157 -5.84 -10.13 -22.51
C LEU A 157 -6.14 -10.51 -23.96
N CYS A 158 -5.68 -9.69 -24.89
CA CYS A 158 -5.83 -9.85 -26.33
C CYS A 158 -4.49 -10.29 -26.95
N ALA A 159 -4.41 -11.53 -27.42
CA ALA A 159 -3.19 -12.08 -28.00
C ALA A 159 -3.06 -11.74 -29.49
N SER A 160 -1.87 -11.30 -29.90
CA SER A 160 -1.56 -10.87 -31.27
C SER A 160 -0.48 -11.73 -31.96
N GLY A 161 -0.23 -12.94 -31.45
CA GLY A 161 0.77 -13.87 -32.01
C GLY A 161 2.17 -13.29 -31.85
N SER A 162 3.00 -13.35 -32.89
CA SER A 162 4.40 -12.88 -32.84
C SER A 162 4.56 -11.38 -32.58
N SER A 163 3.49 -10.57 -32.63
CA SER A 163 3.54 -9.15 -32.30
C SER A 163 3.42 -8.86 -30.80
N GLY A 164 3.15 -9.88 -29.97
CA GLY A 164 2.92 -9.75 -28.53
C GLY A 164 1.45 -9.81 -28.15
N PHE A 165 1.09 -9.12 -27.08
CA PHE A 165 -0.28 -9.09 -26.55
C PHE A 165 -0.58 -7.78 -25.82
N THR A 166 -1.87 -7.53 -25.55
CA THR A 166 -2.31 -6.37 -24.77
C THR A 166 -3.24 -6.83 -23.66
N MET A 167 -2.99 -6.39 -22.43
CA MET A 167 -3.87 -6.55 -21.29
C MET A 167 -4.58 -5.23 -21.06
N THR A 168 -5.89 -5.21 -21.35
CA THR A 168 -6.73 -4.02 -21.15
C THR A 168 -7.37 -4.12 -19.78
N GLY A 169 -7.04 -3.16 -18.93
CA GLY A 169 -7.59 -3.01 -17.60
C GLY A 169 -8.44 -1.75 -17.49
N ARG A 170 -9.11 -1.55 -16.36
CA ARG A 170 -9.96 -0.38 -16.18
C ARG A 170 -9.19 0.88 -15.82
N GLU A 171 -8.18 0.74 -14.98
CA GLU A 171 -7.33 1.85 -14.52
C GLU A 171 -5.90 1.79 -15.11
N LEU A 172 -5.56 0.68 -15.79
CA LEU A 172 -4.23 0.41 -16.33
C LEU A 172 -4.35 -0.43 -17.61
N ASP A 173 -3.64 -0.07 -18.67
CA ASP A 173 -3.38 -0.94 -19.81
C ASP A 173 -1.91 -1.35 -19.86
N ILE A 174 -1.66 -2.57 -20.34
CA ILE A 174 -0.31 -3.13 -20.51
C ILE A 174 -0.19 -3.67 -21.93
N ALA A 175 0.63 -3.05 -22.76
CA ALA A 175 1.00 -3.58 -24.06
C ALA A 175 2.36 -4.26 -23.96
N VAL A 176 2.45 -5.52 -24.39
CA VAL A 176 3.68 -6.31 -24.36
C VAL A 176 4.12 -6.60 -25.78
N LYS A 177 5.36 -6.21 -26.10
CA LYS A 177 6.01 -6.52 -27.37
C LYS A 177 7.11 -7.54 -27.15
N TYR A 178 7.22 -8.50 -28.06
CA TYR A 178 8.35 -9.40 -28.13
C TYR A 178 9.52 -8.73 -28.85
N LEU A 179 10.71 -8.83 -28.26
CA LEU A 179 11.93 -8.25 -28.78
C LEU A 179 12.75 -9.34 -29.48
N GLU A 180 13.28 -9.02 -30.66
CA GLU A 180 14.13 -9.94 -31.44
C GLU A 180 15.50 -10.15 -30.78
N THR A 181 15.99 -9.13 -30.08
CA THR A 181 17.29 -9.14 -29.43
C THR A 181 17.13 -9.01 -27.92
N ARG A 182 17.90 -9.81 -27.19
CA ARG A 182 17.97 -9.72 -25.72
C ARG A 182 18.55 -8.37 -25.31
N VAL A 183 17.98 -7.80 -24.25
CA VAL A 183 18.45 -6.55 -23.67
C VAL A 183 19.63 -6.85 -22.74
N ASP A 184 20.64 -6.00 -22.71
CA ASP A 184 21.72 -6.11 -21.73
C ASP A 184 21.25 -5.52 -20.38
N ILE A 185 21.12 -6.36 -19.36
CA ILE A 185 20.73 -5.95 -17.99
C ILE A 185 21.92 -6.26 -17.08
N VAL A 186 22.51 -5.20 -16.53
CA VAL A 186 23.75 -5.29 -15.74
C VAL A 186 23.42 -5.23 -14.25
N GLU A 187 24.08 -6.09 -13.47
CA GLU A 187 23.96 -6.09 -12.01
C GLU A 187 24.60 -4.82 -11.42
N PRO A 188 23.86 -4.05 -10.59
CA PRO A 188 24.41 -2.85 -9.99
C PRO A 188 25.41 -3.19 -8.87
N THR A 189 26.27 -2.23 -8.54
CA THR A 189 27.20 -2.39 -7.42
C THR A 189 26.46 -2.18 -6.09
N VAL A 190 26.39 -3.24 -5.28
CA VAL A 190 25.76 -3.25 -3.96
C VAL A 190 26.80 -3.35 -2.84
N VAL A 191 26.50 -2.71 -1.70
CA VAL A 191 27.34 -2.75 -0.49
C VAL A 191 27.05 -4.00 0.36
N ASP A 192 25.83 -4.53 0.28
CA ASP A 192 25.33 -5.65 1.09
C ASP A 192 24.78 -6.80 0.24
N THR A 193 24.60 -7.99 0.86
CA THR A 193 24.02 -9.17 0.19
C THR A 193 22.49 -9.10 0.20
N CYS A 194 21.88 -8.93 -0.97
CA CYS A 194 20.43 -8.85 -1.11
C CYS A 194 19.73 -10.22 -1.11
N LYS A 195 18.48 -10.25 -0.64
CA LYS A 195 17.63 -11.45 -0.65
C LYS A 195 16.82 -11.53 -1.95
N SER A 196 16.42 -12.75 -2.32
CA SER A 196 15.48 -12.92 -3.43
C SER A 196 14.09 -12.41 -3.01
N VAL A 197 13.47 -11.65 -3.90
CA VAL A 197 12.15 -11.01 -3.74
C VAL A 197 11.07 -11.69 -4.57
N THR A 198 11.44 -12.54 -5.52
CA THR A 198 10.49 -13.28 -6.36
C THR A 198 11.08 -14.63 -6.80
N THR A 199 10.22 -15.53 -7.27
CA THR A 199 10.59 -16.89 -7.70
C THR A 199 10.01 -17.19 -9.06
N ALA A 200 10.60 -18.16 -9.76
CA ALA A 200 10.10 -18.62 -11.04
C ALA A 200 8.66 -19.15 -10.92
N SER A 201 7.84 -18.87 -11.93
CA SER A 201 6.46 -19.36 -12.03
C SER A 201 6.39 -20.59 -12.93
N SER A 202 5.48 -21.52 -12.66
CA SER A 202 5.26 -22.67 -13.54
C SER A 202 4.58 -22.25 -14.83
N VAL A 203 5.05 -22.79 -15.96
CA VAL A 203 4.55 -22.51 -17.30
C VAL A 203 3.45 -23.50 -17.65
N THR A 204 2.28 -22.98 -18.04
CA THR A 204 1.18 -23.79 -18.60
C THR A 204 1.24 -23.77 -20.13
N PRO A 205 0.55 -24.68 -20.86
CA PRO A 205 0.52 -24.62 -22.32
C PRO A 205 -0.08 -23.32 -22.88
N ILE A 206 -1.03 -22.71 -22.15
CA ILE A 206 -1.59 -21.39 -22.52
C ILE A 206 -0.53 -20.32 -22.27
N GLY A 207 0.12 -20.36 -21.10
CA GLY A 207 1.20 -19.46 -20.73
C GLY A 207 2.36 -19.49 -21.71
N GLU A 208 2.85 -20.67 -22.07
CA GLU A 208 3.91 -20.87 -23.06
C GLU A 208 3.53 -20.23 -24.39
N SER A 209 2.32 -20.48 -24.90
CA SER A 209 1.81 -19.88 -26.13
C SER A 209 1.75 -18.35 -26.06
N LEU A 210 1.26 -17.79 -24.95
CA LEU A 210 1.13 -16.34 -24.76
C LEU A 210 2.45 -15.64 -24.45
N LEU A 211 3.44 -16.32 -23.87
CA LEU A 211 4.74 -15.75 -23.54
C LEU A 211 5.75 -15.90 -24.70
N THR A 212 5.58 -16.90 -25.56
CA THR A 212 6.46 -17.11 -26.73
C THR A 212 5.88 -16.62 -28.06
N GLY A 213 4.60 -16.29 -28.10
CA GLY A 213 3.92 -15.93 -29.35
C GLY A 213 3.65 -17.10 -30.29
N THR A 214 3.88 -18.32 -29.82
CA THR A 214 3.58 -19.54 -30.58
C THR A 214 2.07 -19.78 -30.60
N GLN A 215 1.55 -20.34 -31.69
CA GLN A 215 0.13 -20.64 -31.78
C GLN A 215 -0.23 -21.75 -30.79
N SER A 216 -1.22 -21.49 -29.93
CA SER A 216 -1.73 -22.50 -29.01
C SER A 216 -2.23 -23.72 -29.79
N PRO A 217 -1.90 -24.96 -29.37
CA PRO A 217 -2.48 -26.18 -29.94
C PRO A 217 -4.01 -26.25 -29.73
N ILE A 218 -4.54 -25.44 -28.84
CA ILE A 218 -5.97 -25.34 -28.55
C ILE A 218 -6.58 -24.42 -29.60
N GLN A 219 -6.96 -25.00 -30.75
CA GLN A 219 -8.08 -24.47 -31.51
C GLN A 219 -9.28 -24.44 -30.55
N VAL A 220 -9.53 -23.29 -29.90
CA VAL A 220 -10.78 -23.09 -29.17
C VAL A 220 -11.86 -23.16 -30.23
N GLU A 221 -12.59 -24.28 -30.25
CA GLU A 221 -13.70 -24.51 -31.17
C GLU A 221 -14.64 -23.31 -31.12
N ARG A 222 -14.67 -22.55 -32.23
CA ARG A 222 -15.78 -21.68 -32.60
C ARG A 222 -17.05 -22.54 -32.55
N ASN A 223 -17.86 -22.49 -31.50
CA ASN A 223 -19.30 -22.83 -31.56
C ASN A 223 -20.10 -22.64 -30.26
N LEU A 224 -19.83 -21.62 -29.45
CA LEU A 224 -20.80 -21.21 -28.41
C LEU A 224 -21.03 -19.72 -28.42
N LYS A 225 -22.32 -19.37 -28.41
CA LYS A 225 -22.83 -18.00 -28.34
C LYS A 225 -22.67 -17.54 -26.89
N ALA A 226 -21.65 -16.72 -26.62
CA ALA A 226 -21.54 -16.00 -25.36
C ALA A 226 -22.11 -14.59 -25.55
N GLU A 227 -23.14 -14.28 -24.77
CA GLU A 227 -23.59 -12.92 -24.51
C GLU A 227 -22.41 -12.18 -23.86
N PHE A 228 -21.81 -11.28 -24.63
CA PHE A 228 -20.80 -10.36 -24.14
C PHE A 228 -21.57 -9.28 -23.39
N ASP A 229 -21.85 -9.50 -22.11
CA ASP A 229 -22.20 -8.39 -21.23
C ASP A 229 -20.91 -7.88 -20.58
N PHE A 230 -20.80 -6.56 -20.45
CA PHE A 230 -19.67 -5.87 -19.79
C PHE A 230 -19.56 -6.21 -18.28
N ASP A 231 -20.31 -7.21 -17.82
CA ASP A 231 -20.31 -7.76 -16.47
C ASP A 231 -18.96 -8.31 -16.00
N PHE A 232 -17.98 -8.48 -16.89
CA PHE A 232 -16.57 -8.69 -16.51
C PHE A 232 -16.08 -7.65 -15.49
N TRP A 233 -16.60 -6.42 -15.58
CA TRP A 233 -16.30 -5.30 -14.68
C TRP A 233 -17.42 -5.04 -13.66
N ASN A 234 -18.57 -5.72 -13.74
CA ASN A 234 -19.76 -5.45 -12.92
C ASN A 234 -20.02 -6.46 -11.79
N ASP A 235 -19.15 -7.45 -11.53
CA ASP A 235 -19.30 -8.34 -10.34
C ASP A 235 -18.96 -7.64 -9.01
N ASP A 236 -19.18 -6.33 -8.94
CA ASP A 236 -19.33 -5.58 -7.69
C ASP A 236 -20.82 -5.32 -7.49
N SER A 237 -21.49 -6.31 -6.87
CA SER A 237 -22.84 -6.16 -6.34
C SER A 237 -22.88 -5.13 -5.19
N SER A 238 -22.73 -3.84 -5.53
CA SER A 238 -23.22 -2.64 -4.81
C SER A 238 -22.41 -1.34 -5.06
N SER A 239 -22.16 -0.94 -6.31
CA SER A 239 -22.23 0.49 -6.70
C SER A 239 -21.83 0.72 -8.15
N SER A 240 -22.77 1.32 -8.91
CA SER A 240 -22.59 2.08 -10.16
C SER A 240 -21.74 1.44 -11.28
N SER A 241 -22.41 1.19 -12.40
CA SER A 241 -21.90 0.78 -13.73
C SER A 241 -20.85 1.71 -14.36
N ASP A 242 -20.48 2.80 -13.69
CA ASP A 242 -19.32 3.62 -13.98
C ASP A 242 -18.45 3.52 -12.74
N GLY A 243 -17.42 2.68 -12.69
CA GLY A 243 -16.76 2.48 -11.41
C GLY A 243 -15.91 3.66 -10.90
N SER A 244 -16.15 4.88 -11.40
CA SER A 244 -15.87 6.09 -10.65
C SER A 244 -16.58 6.04 -9.29
N CYS A 245 -15.81 6.14 -8.22
CA CYS A 245 -16.38 6.22 -6.88
C CYS A 245 -17.13 7.53 -6.72
N SER A 246 -18.35 7.44 -6.20
CA SER A 246 -19.23 8.58 -5.94
C SER A 246 -19.63 8.58 -4.47
N CYS A 247 -19.95 9.76 -3.95
CA CYS A 247 -20.36 9.89 -2.56
C CYS A 247 -21.67 9.14 -2.31
N LYS A 248 -21.62 8.12 -1.43
CA LYS A 248 -22.76 7.33 -0.96
C LYS A 248 -23.44 7.97 0.26
N SER A 249 -22.87 9.05 0.80
CA SER A 249 -23.38 9.82 1.94
C SER A 249 -23.83 11.24 1.55
N THR A 250 -24.22 12.04 2.54
CA THR A 250 -24.46 13.49 2.35
C THR A 250 -23.11 14.21 2.28
N LYS A 251 -22.93 15.03 1.23
CA LYS A 251 -21.73 15.86 1.10
C LYS A 251 -21.64 16.86 2.25
N ARG A 252 -20.47 16.92 2.88
CA ARG A 252 -20.22 17.71 4.10
C ARG A 252 -18.86 18.39 4.02
N PRO A 253 -18.64 19.49 4.73
CA PRO A 253 -17.30 20.03 4.92
C PRO A 253 -16.36 18.96 5.49
N CYS A 254 -15.19 18.83 4.90
CA CYS A 254 -14.13 17.96 5.39
C CYS A 254 -13.09 18.77 6.15
N LEU A 255 -12.69 18.26 7.31
CA LEU A 255 -11.61 18.80 8.13
C LEU A 255 -10.49 17.78 8.26
N PHE A 256 -9.33 18.13 7.75
CA PHE A 256 -8.11 17.35 7.83
C PHE A 256 -7.25 17.83 9.01
N ILE A 257 -6.84 16.90 9.87
CA ILE A 257 -6.07 17.15 11.08
C ILE A 257 -4.79 16.33 11.03
N HIS A 258 -3.68 17.02 10.79
CA HIS A 258 -2.36 16.42 10.65
C HIS A 258 -1.83 15.86 11.97
N GLY A 259 -0.78 15.05 11.88
CA GLY A 259 -0.06 14.48 13.01
C GLY A 259 1.10 15.33 13.52
N MET A 260 2.10 14.65 14.09
CA MET A 260 3.31 15.27 14.61
C MET A 260 4.16 15.89 13.48
N GLY A 261 4.90 16.97 13.77
CA GLY A 261 5.95 17.48 12.89
C GLY A 261 5.74 18.88 12.31
N VAL A 262 4.69 19.60 12.71
CA VAL A 262 4.45 20.98 12.26
C VAL A 262 4.80 21.97 13.38
N ASP A 263 5.74 22.88 13.14
CA ASP A 263 6.18 23.91 14.09
C ASP A 263 5.46 25.26 13.87
N LYS A 264 5.12 25.57 12.62
CA LYS A 264 4.52 26.85 12.21
C LYS A 264 2.99 26.78 12.16
N GLU A 265 2.38 27.09 13.29
CA GLU A 265 0.92 27.17 13.43
C GLU A 265 0.27 28.28 12.57
N LYS A 266 -0.95 28.04 12.09
CA LYS A 266 -1.87 29.05 11.55
C LYS A 266 -3.01 29.33 12.53
N PRO A 267 -3.54 30.56 12.61
CA PRO A 267 -4.53 30.95 13.64
C PRO A 267 -5.90 30.27 13.52
N GLY A 268 -6.22 29.66 12.38
CA GLY A 268 -7.51 29.00 12.14
C GLY A 268 -7.37 27.81 11.20
N VAL A 269 -8.48 27.44 10.54
CA VAL A 269 -8.44 26.49 9.43
C VAL A 269 -8.01 27.19 8.14
N VAL A 270 -7.31 26.46 7.28
CA VAL A 270 -6.86 26.93 5.95
C VAL A 270 -7.50 26.10 4.84
N ASP A 271 -7.49 26.62 3.62
CA ASP A 271 -8.11 25.97 2.44
C ASP A 271 -7.18 24.97 1.73
N SER A 272 -5.89 24.97 2.06
CA SER A 272 -4.91 24.03 1.51
C SER A 272 -3.80 23.76 2.51
N PHE A 273 -3.39 22.49 2.59
CA PHE A 273 -2.17 22.07 3.25
C PHE A 273 -1.51 20.92 2.48
N SER A 274 -1.30 21.15 1.18
CA SER A 274 -0.82 20.13 0.24
C SER A 274 0.57 19.59 0.53
N TYR A 275 1.38 20.32 1.31
CA TYR A 275 2.65 19.81 1.81
C TYR A 275 2.49 18.54 2.65
N TYR A 276 1.42 18.46 3.45
CA TYR A 276 1.15 17.33 4.32
C TYR A 276 0.19 16.33 3.66
N TRP A 277 -0.91 16.80 3.07
CA TRP A 277 -2.02 15.93 2.61
C TRP A 277 -2.05 15.67 1.10
N GLY A 278 -1.10 16.21 0.34
CA GLY A 278 -1.15 16.18 -1.12
C GLY A 278 -2.35 16.97 -1.68
N ASN A 279 -2.74 16.65 -2.91
CA ASN A 279 -3.92 17.23 -3.56
C ASN A 279 -5.06 16.21 -3.58
N LEU A 280 -6.11 16.49 -2.81
CA LEU A 280 -7.30 15.62 -2.69
C LEU A 280 -8.54 16.17 -3.40
N THR A 281 -8.40 17.28 -4.15
CA THR A 281 -9.56 18.03 -4.69
C THR A 281 -10.50 17.15 -5.51
N ASP A 282 -9.94 16.26 -6.34
CA ASP A 282 -10.70 15.36 -7.21
C ASP A 282 -10.88 13.95 -6.62
N HIS A 283 -10.42 13.75 -5.38
CA HIS A 283 -10.29 12.44 -4.74
C HIS A 283 -11.13 12.31 -3.46
N ALA A 284 -12.06 13.24 -3.21
CA ALA A 284 -12.92 13.23 -2.02
C ALA A 284 -14.37 13.60 -2.38
N PRO A 285 -15.13 12.71 -3.05
CA PRO A 285 -16.44 13.05 -3.62
C PRO A 285 -17.49 13.44 -2.55
N CYS A 286 -17.29 13.03 -1.29
CA CYS A 286 -18.14 13.41 -0.16
C CYS A 286 -17.78 14.73 0.52
N CYS A 287 -16.67 15.36 0.15
CA CYS A 287 -16.31 16.67 0.67
C CYS A 287 -17.02 17.77 -0.12
N SER A 288 -17.79 18.62 0.57
CA SER A 288 -18.34 19.84 -0.04
C SER A 288 -17.36 21.03 0.01
N SER A 289 -16.40 20.97 0.92
CA SER A 289 -15.27 21.90 1.04
C SER A 289 -14.12 21.23 1.78
N PHE A 290 -12.89 21.65 1.51
CA PHE A 290 -11.70 21.17 2.19
C PHE A 290 -11.21 22.21 3.19
N LYS A 291 -10.99 21.79 4.43
CA LYS A 291 -10.41 22.62 5.50
C LYS A 291 -9.30 21.83 6.16
N TYR A 292 -8.22 22.50 6.51
CA TYR A 292 -7.06 21.89 7.14
C TYR A 292 -6.73 22.62 8.43
N THR A 293 -6.40 21.88 9.48
CA THR A 293 -5.70 22.47 10.63
C THR A 293 -4.22 22.57 10.30
N VAL A 294 -3.56 23.56 10.90
CA VAL A 294 -2.10 23.69 10.93
C VAL A 294 -1.79 24.15 12.34
N LEU A 295 -1.48 23.21 13.22
CA LEU A 295 -1.28 23.34 14.66
C LEU A 295 0.19 23.11 14.99
N ASN A 296 0.72 23.72 16.05
CA ASN A 296 2.07 23.39 16.49
C ASN A 296 2.08 22.02 17.19
N THR A 297 2.51 21.00 16.45
CA THR A 297 2.64 19.59 16.87
C THR A 297 4.09 19.14 16.96
N VAL A 298 5.01 20.08 17.15
CA VAL A 298 6.41 19.81 17.54
C VAL A 298 6.58 20.12 19.04
N ASP A 299 6.09 21.29 19.47
CA ASP A 299 6.30 21.80 20.82
C ASP A 299 5.15 21.46 21.79
N ASN A 300 4.09 20.81 21.31
CA ASN A 300 2.93 20.46 22.13
C ASN A 300 2.62 18.97 22.07
N ALA A 301 2.47 18.37 23.24
CA ALA A 301 1.90 17.04 23.43
C ALA A 301 0.42 17.02 23.03
N TRP A 302 -0.08 15.88 22.55
CA TRP A 302 -1.51 15.70 22.25
C TRP A 302 -2.43 15.83 23.50
N THR A 303 -1.85 15.68 24.69
CA THR A 303 -2.51 15.90 25.99
C THR A 303 -2.52 17.37 26.44
N ASN A 304 -1.84 18.27 25.72
CA ASN A 304 -1.77 19.68 26.08
C ASN A 304 -3.16 20.34 26.00
N ASP A 305 -3.58 20.97 27.11
CA ASP A 305 -4.92 21.55 27.25
C ASP A 305 -5.22 22.65 26.23
N THR A 306 -4.22 23.47 25.90
CA THR A 306 -4.33 24.55 24.90
C THR A 306 -4.43 23.98 23.49
N LEU A 307 -3.58 23.01 23.14
CA LEU A 307 -3.65 22.32 21.85
C LEU A 307 -5.02 21.66 21.65
N GLN A 308 -5.53 20.98 22.69
CA GLN A 308 -6.86 20.38 22.66
C GLN A 308 -7.97 21.43 22.45
N GLN A 309 -7.88 22.57 23.12
CA GLN A 309 -8.85 23.66 22.90
C GLN A 309 -8.80 24.16 21.45
N GLN A 310 -7.61 24.36 20.89
CA GLN A 310 -7.43 24.79 19.51
C GLN A 310 -7.99 23.77 18.51
N VAL A 311 -7.83 22.47 18.76
CA VAL A 311 -8.43 21.40 17.95
C VAL A 311 -9.95 21.50 17.98
N CYS A 312 -10.56 21.65 19.16
CA CYS A 312 -12.00 21.80 19.33
C CYS A 312 -12.52 23.06 18.60
N ASP A 313 -11.91 24.22 18.85
CA ASP A 313 -12.30 25.50 18.26
C ASP A 313 -12.24 25.46 16.73
N ARG A 314 -11.19 24.86 16.15
CA ARG A 314 -11.06 24.67 14.71
C ARG A 314 -12.11 23.71 14.18
N ALA A 315 -12.35 22.59 14.87
CA ALA A 315 -13.32 21.59 14.44
C ALA A 315 -14.76 22.11 14.40
N VAL A 316 -15.18 22.88 15.41
CA VAL A 316 -16.53 23.46 15.43
C VAL A 316 -16.68 24.62 14.43
N SER A 317 -15.59 25.29 14.04
CA SER A 317 -15.65 26.42 13.09
C SER A 317 -15.99 26.04 11.65
N VAL A 318 -15.82 24.77 11.28
CA VAL A 318 -15.91 24.30 9.88
C VAL A 318 -17.35 24.26 9.39
N SER A 319 -18.29 23.87 10.25
CA SER A 319 -19.70 23.71 9.90
C SER A 319 -20.57 24.71 10.66
N LYS A 320 -21.50 25.35 9.94
CA LYS A 320 -22.49 26.26 10.55
C LYS A 320 -23.50 25.53 11.45
N ARG A 321 -23.56 24.19 11.37
CA ARG A 321 -24.45 23.36 12.20
C ARG A 321 -23.80 22.97 13.52
N SER A 322 -22.49 23.15 13.67
CA SER A 322 -21.78 22.95 14.92
C SER A 322 -22.24 23.94 15.99
N SER A 323 -22.14 23.52 17.25
CA SER A 323 -22.24 24.42 18.40
C SER A 323 -20.85 24.68 18.99
N LYS A 324 -20.75 25.44 20.08
CA LYS A 324 -19.45 25.79 20.69
C LYS A 324 -18.57 24.59 21.03
N THR A 325 -19.18 23.44 21.37
CA THR A 325 -18.46 22.24 21.82
C THR A 325 -18.97 20.97 21.15
N VAL A 326 -19.78 21.08 20.09
CA VAL A 326 -20.32 19.92 19.38
C VAL A 326 -20.01 20.07 17.90
N ILE A 327 -19.23 19.14 17.36
CA ILE A 327 -18.83 19.09 15.96
C ILE A 327 -19.93 18.37 15.17
N ALA A 328 -20.68 19.11 14.35
CA ALA A 328 -21.82 18.58 13.60
C ALA A 328 -21.66 18.79 12.09
N ASP A 329 -22.20 17.87 11.31
CA ASP A 329 -22.23 17.94 9.84
C ASP A 329 -20.82 18.07 9.22
N THR A 330 -19.82 17.41 9.80
CA THR A 330 -18.41 17.47 9.37
C THR A 330 -17.84 16.08 9.17
N ILE A 331 -17.06 15.86 8.11
CA ILE A 331 -16.21 14.68 7.97
C ILE A 331 -14.82 15.06 8.51
N ILE A 332 -14.39 14.41 9.59
CA ILE A 332 -13.08 14.62 10.20
C ILE A 332 -12.14 13.53 9.70
N ILE A 333 -10.99 13.93 9.16
CA ILE A 333 -9.93 13.06 8.70
C ILE A 333 -8.70 13.33 9.57
N THR A 334 -8.19 12.31 10.25
CA THR A 334 -7.04 12.43 11.15
C THR A 334 -5.91 11.50 10.70
N HIS A 335 -4.69 12.00 10.73
CA HIS A 335 -3.49 11.19 10.50
C HIS A 335 -2.59 11.17 11.73
N SER A 336 -1.98 10.01 12.03
CA SER A 336 -0.96 9.88 13.07
C SER A 336 -1.43 10.45 14.41
N MET A 337 -0.63 11.27 15.09
CA MET A 337 -0.98 11.95 16.35
C MET A 337 -2.29 12.75 16.28
N GLY A 338 -2.76 13.16 15.10
CA GLY A 338 -4.05 13.83 14.91
C GLY A 338 -5.23 13.00 15.44
N ASN A 339 -5.13 11.65 15.39
CA ASN A 339 -6.13 10.76 15.96
C ASN A 339 -6.22 10.92 17.49
N LEU A 340 -5.08 10.92 18.18
CA LEU A 340 -4.99 11.16 19.62
C LEU A 340 -5.44 12.57 20.00
N MET A 341 -5.15 13.57 19.17
CA MET A 341 -5.60 14.95 19.40
C MET A 341 -7.13 15.05 19.41
N VAL A 342 -7.81 14.46 18.42
CA VAL A 342 -9.28 14.45 18.38
C VAL A 342 -9.86 13.57 19.49
N ALA A 343 -9.29 12.38 19.70
CA ALA A 343 -9.71 11.47 20.77
C ALA A 343 -9.59 12.12 22.15
N GLY A 344 -8.46 12.80 22.41
CA GLY A 344 -8.18 13.49 23.67
C GLY A 344 -9.19 14.60 23.95
N VAL A 345 -9.52 15.41 22.96
CA VAL A 345 -10.54 16.46 23.08
C VAL A 345 -11.93 15.90 23.42
N ILE A 346 -12.28 14.74 22.84
CA ILE A 346 -13.54 14.06 23.15
C ILE A 346 -13.50 13.46 24.56
N ALA A 347 -12.38 12.82 24.92
CA ALA A 347 -12.18 12.19 26.22
C ALA A 347 -12.20 13.20 27.38
N THR A 348 -11.65 14.40 27.18
CA THR A 348 -11.66 15.48 28.18
C THR A 348 -12.96 16.30 28.17
N GLY A 349 -13.89 16.02 27.25
CA GLY A 349 -15.18 16.71 27.15
C GLY A 349 -15.10 18.13 26.60
N LYS A 350 -13.96 18.55 26.03
CA LYS A 350 -13.81 19.86 25.38
C LYS A 350 -14.70 19.98 24.14
N CYS A 351 -14.76 18.92 23.33
CA CYS A 351 -15.74 18.79 22.25
C CYS A 351 -16.38 17.40 22.26
N SER A 352 -17.53 17.26 21.60
CA SER A 352 -18.13 15.97 21.24
C SER A 352 -18.45 15.90 19.75
N LEU A 353 -18.62 14.68 19.24
CA LEU A 353 -18.99 14.43 17.85
C LEU A 353 -20.49 14.16 17.76
N ASP A 354 -21.19 14.95 16.94
CA ASP A 354 -22.61 14.70 16.65
C ASP A 354 -22.78 13.53 15.68
N SER A 355 -23.93 12.85 15.73
CA SER A 355 -24.27 11.74 14.83
C SER A 355 -24.29 12.09 13.33
N SER A 356 -24.40 13.38 12.98
CA SER A 356 -24.30 13.87 11.60
C SER A 356 -22.85 13.95 11.08
N SER A 357 -21.86 13.81 11.95
CA SER A 357 -20.45 13.85 11.60
C SER A 357 -19.88 12.45 11.37
N THR A 358 -18.75 12.38 10.69
CA THR A 358 -18.05 11.11 10.39
C THR A 358 -16.58 11.27 10.71
N TRP A 359 -15.98 10.27 11.35
CA TRP A 359 -14.54 10.29 11.66
C TRP A 359 -13.82 9.18 10.89
N VAL A 360 -12.87 9.59 10.05
CA VAL A 360 -11.95 8.74 9.29
C VAL A 360 -10.57 8.84 9.93
N GLY A 361 -10.09 7.74 10.52
CA GLY A 361 -8.77 7.66 11.15
C GLY A 361 -7.73 7.00 10.25
N LEU A 362 -6.50 7.54 10.24
CA LEU A 362 -5.38 7.04 9.45
C LEU A 362 -4.16 6.90 10.36
N ALA A 363 -3.58 5.69 10.44
CA ALA A 363 -2.29 5.42 11.07
C ALA A 363 -2.11 6.01 12.49
N GLY A 364 -3.15 6.00 13.33
CA GLY A 364 -3.10 6.64 14.65
C GLY A 364 -2.34 5.84 15.71
N PRO A 365 -1.40 6.41 16.49
CA PRO A 365 -0.72 5.69 17.57
C PRO A 365 -1.58 5.62 18.84
N MET A 366 -2.75 4.97 18.78
CA MET A 366 -3.73 5.03 19.88
C MET A 366 -3.27 4.32 21.16
N GLN A 367 -2.23 3.50 21.09
CA GLN A 367 -1.52 2.89 22.22
C GLN A 367 -0.04 3.33 22.29
N GLY A 368 0.28 4.47 21.66
CA GLY A 368 1.66 4.95 21.50
C GLY A 368 2.39 4.29 20.34
N SER A 369 3.70 4.54 20.27
CA SER A 369 4.58 4.11 19.19
C SER A 369 5.91 3.64 19.78
N MET A 370 6.33 2.43 19.40
CA MET A 370 7.68 1.96 19.77
C MET A 370 8.79 2.74 19.06
N ALA A 371 8.52 3.40 17.93
CA ALA A 371 9.47 4.34 17.33
C ALA A 371 9.75 5.52 18.27
N SER A 372 8.73 5.99 19.00
CA SER A 372 8.92 7.02 20.02
C SER A 372 9.80 6.55 21.17
N ASP A 373 9.60 5.32 21.65
CA ASP A 373 10.45 4.73 22.70
C ASP A 373 11.90 4.62 22.22
N PHE A 374 12.10 4.06 21.02
CA PHE A 374 13.41 3.89 20.40
C PHE A 374 14.18 5.21 20.30
N VAL A 375 13.53 6.29 19.87
CA VAL A 375 14.17 7.61 19.73
C VAL A 375 14.56 8.20 21.08
N GLN A 376 13.72 8.00 22.10
CA GLN A 376 14.03 8.46 23.45
C GLN A 376 15.21 7.68 24.04
N ASP A 377 15.26 6.35 23.86
CA ASP A 377 16.42 5.52 24.24
C ASP A 377 17.69 6.00 23.54
N THR A 378 17.61 6.26 22.23
CA THR A 378 18.76 6.75 21.46
C THR A 378 19.26 8.09 21.96
N CYS A 379 18.36 9.06 22.21
CA CYS A 379 18.75 10.38 22.70
C CYS A 379 19.22 10.38 24.16
N ALA A 380 18.84 9.37 24.96
CA ALA A 380 19.41 9.12 26.28
C ALA A 380 20.82 8.51 26.23
N GLY A 381 21.32 8.14 25.04
CA GLY A 381 22.64 7.56 24.83
C GLY A 381 22.68 6.03 24.94
N GLU A 382 21.52 5.36 24.90
CA GLU A 382 21.42 3.91 25.08
C GLU A 382 21.66 3.12 23.78
N THR A 383 21.56 3.76 22.61
CA THR A 383 21.72 3.10 21.28
C THR A 383 22.60 3.91 20.31
N ASN A 384 23.93 3.77 20.38
CA ASN A 384 24.86 4.66 19.66
C ASN A 384 25.00 4.47 18.12
N PHE A 385 24.58 3.34 17.54
CA PHE A 385 24.97 2.99 16.15
C PHE A 385 23.95 3.39 15.06
N LEU A 386 22.71 3.69 15.42
CA LEU A 386 21.60 3.80 14.45
C LEU A 386 21.03 5.21 14.28
N LEU A 387 21.36 6.15 15.17
CA LEU A 387 20.81 7.52 15.15
C LEU A 387 21.07 8.24 13.82
N GLU A 388 22.27 8.07 13.24
CA GLU A 388 22.63 8.70 11.97
C GLU A 388 21.76 8.25 10.79
N LYS A 389 21.23 7.01 10.83
CA LYS A 389 20.41 6.44 9.74
C LYS A 389 18.94 6.85 9.79
N VAL A 390 18.42 7.27 10.94
CA VAL A 390 16.98 7.53 11.13
C VAL A 390 16.65 8.96 11.56
N ALA A 391 17.65 9.79 11.87
CA ALA A 391 17.47 11.16 12.37
C ALA A 391 16.65 12.09 11.46
N ASN A 392 16.56 11.80 10.15
CA ASN A 392 15.76 12.59 9.22
C ASN A 392 14.25 12.40 9.44
N VAL A 393 13.79 11.23 9.89
CA VAL A 393 12.37 10.91 10.09
C VAL A 393 11.95 11.11 11.52
N THR A 394 12.79 10.69 12.47
CA THR A 394 12.44 10.70 13.88
C THR A 394 12.77 12.01 14.60
N GLY A 395 13.48 12.91 13.93
CA GLY A 395 13.96 14.17 14.47
C GLY A 395 15.36 14.08 15.08
N ARG A 396 15.98 15.24 15.31
CA ARG A 396 17.28 15.37 15.98
C ARG A 396 17.09 15.34 17.49
N CYS A 397 18.06 14.81 18.24
CA CYS A 397 18.09 14.93 19.69
C CYS A 397 18.27 16.41 20.13
N PRO A 398 17.62 16.85 21.23
CA PRO A 398 16.70 16.07 22.08
C PRO A 398 15.35 15.81 21.40
N PRO A 399 14.62 14.74 21.77
CA PRO A 399 13.30 14.46 21.26
C PRO A 399 12.35 15.66 21.42
N THR A 400 11.46 15.85 20.44
CA THR A 400 10.45 16.92 20.51
C THR A 400 9.43 16.63 21.61
N VAL A 401 8.74 17.67 22.11
CA VAL A 401 7.71 17.52 23.15
C VAL A 401 6.58 16.61 22.66
N ALA A 402 6.20 16.74 21.39
CA ALA A 402 5.20 15.87 20.79
C ALA A 402 5.65 14.40 20.75
N LEU A 403 6.90 14.12 20.36
CA LEU A 403 7.43 12.76 20.33
C LEU A 403 7.45 12.16 21.74
N GLN A 404 7.93 12.89 22.74
CA GLN A 404 7.93 12.43 24.15
C GLN A 404 6.53 12.10 24.70
N ALA A 405 5.47 12.57 24.06
CA ALA A 405 4.09 12.28 24.42
C ALA A 405 3.49 11.07 23.67
N LEU A 406 4.28 10.39 22.82
CA LEU A 406 3.88 9.22 22.03
C LEU A 406 4.54 7.87 22.41
N PRO A 407 5.15 7.65 23.60
CA PRO A 407 5.72 6.35 23.95
C PRO A 407 4.64 5.28 24.03
N SER A 408 5.06 4.02 23.90
CA SER A 408 4.14 2.89 24.03
C SER A 408 3.44 2.91 25.39
N GLN A 409 2.12 2.69 25.37
CA GLN A 409 1.32 2.61 26.59
C GLN A 409 1.85 1.48 27.50
N GLY A 410 2.11 1.81 28.76
CA GLY A 410 2.73 0.91 29.74
C GLY A 410 4.24 0.67 29.55
N GLY A 411 4.88 1.35 28.59
CA GLY A 411 6.32 1.30 28.36
C GLY A 411 7.11 2.21 29.31
N ASN A 412 8.44 2.17 29.20
CA ASN A 412 9.37 2.85 30.12
C ASN A 412 9.22 4.37 30.15
N TYR A 413 8.82 4.97 29.03
CA TYR A 413 8.64 6.42 28.91
C TYR A 413 7.20 6.88 29.16
N SER A 414 6.27 5.96 29.41
CA SER A 414 4.86 6.31 29.64
C SER A 414 4.52 6.38 31.13
N SER A 415 4.03 7.55 31.57
CA SER A 415 3.56 7.75 32.95
C SER A 415 2.17 7.16 33.17
N ASP A 416 1.78 6.96 34.43
CA ASP A 416 0.41 6.53 34.78
C ASP A 416 -0.67 7.49 34.25
N GLU A 417 -0.38 8.79 34.27
CA GLU A 417 -1.27 9.82 33.71
C GLU A 417 -1.42 9.68 32.20
N LEU A 418 -0.31 9.47 31.48
CA LEU A 418 -0.34 9.25 30.04
C LEU A 418 -1.04 7.93 29.67
N ASN A 419 -0.83 6.87 30.46
CA ASN A 419 -1.52 5.59 30.30
C ASN A 419 -3.04 5.73 30.49
N ALA A 420 -3.47 6.54 31.46
CA ALA A 420 -4.89 6.85 31.67
C ALA A 420 -5.44 7.68 30.50
N ALA A 421 -4.69 8.66 30.00
CA ALA A 421 -5.07 9.45 28.84
C ALA A 421 -5.23 8.60 27.59
N TYR A 422 -4.31 7.66 27.31
CA TYR A 422 -4.43 6.71 26.21
C TYR A 422 -5.69 5.85 26.33
N THR A 423 -6.00 5.36 27.53
CA THR A 423 -7.20 4.56 27.77
C THR A 423 -8.46 5.35 27.44
N ALA A 424 -8.56 6.58 27.94
CA ALA A 424 -9.71 7.44 27.68
C ALA A 424 -9.81 7.83 26.18
N ALA A 425 -8.68 8.09 25.53
CA ALA A 425 -8.61 8.37 24.10
C ALA A 425 -9.07 7.16 23.27
N GLN A 426 -8.66 5.93 23.63
CA GLN A 426 -9.11 4.70 22.96
C GLN A 426 -10.63 4.49 23.09
N GLU A 427 -11.20 4.75 24.27
CA GLU A 427 -12.66 4.69 24.46
C GLU A 427 -13.40 5.72 23.59
N ALA A 428 -12.91 6.96 23.54
CA ALA A 428 -13.47 7.98 22.67
C ALA A 428 -13.32 7.62 21.18
N TYR A 429 -12.16 7.10 20.80
CA TYR A 429 -11.84 6.70 19.43
C TYR A 429 -12.73 5.56 18.95
N THR A 430 -12.72 4.42 19.64
CA THR A 430 -13.45 3.21 19.24
C THR A 430 -14.97 3.40 19.23
N LYS A 431 -15.50 4.33 20.04
CA LYS A 431 -16.93 4.68 20.05
C LYS A 431 -17.35 5.56 18.87
N ASN A 432 -16.46 6.39 18.34
CA ASN A 432 -16.81 7.44 17.37
C ASN A 432 -16.20 7.23 15.97
N VAL A 433 -15.09 6.49 15.86
CA VAL A 433 -14.42 6.25 14.58
C VAL A 433 -15.36 5.50 13.65
N SER A 434 -15.55 6.07 12.47
CA SER A 434 -16.42 5.49 11.45
C SER A 434 -15.60 4.59 10.54
N ALA A 435 -14.45 5.02 10.07
CA ALA A 435 -13.60 4.27 9.15
C ALA A 435 -12.14 4.39 9.56
N LEU A 436 -11.33 3.39 9.23
CA LEU A 436 -9.96 3.32 9.71
C LEU A 436 -9.03 2.66 8.69
N MET A 437 -7.91 3.31 8.43
CA MET A 437 -6.77 2.75 7.70
C MET A 437 -5.63 2.48 8.68
N CYS A 438 -5.26 1.22 8.85
CA CYS A 438 -4.13 0.78 9.67
C CYS A 438 -3.22 -0.12 8.86
N SER A 439 -1.91 0.12 8.90
CA SER A 439 -0.98 -0.72 8.16
C SER A 439 -0.51 -1.92 8.94
N GLY A 440 -0.47 -3.06 8.26
CA GLY A 440 0.18 -4.28 8.72
C GLY A 440 1.52 -4.52 8.03
N GLY A 441 2.09 -3.52 7.35
CA GLY A 441 3.40 -3.61 6.73
C GLY A 441 3.88 -2.22 6.28
N TYR A 442 5.20 -2.04 6.26
CA TYR A 442 5.85 -0.74 6.05
C TYR A 442 6.48 -0.61 4.66
N SER A 443 6.18 -1.53 3.75
CA SER A 443 6.81 -1.56 2.44
C SER A 443 6.41 -0.38 1.57
N GLY A 444 5.17 0.08 1.68
CA GLY A 444 4.74 1.36 1.15
C GLY A 444 4.62 1.44 -0.37
N LEU A 445 4.33 2.66 -0.82
CA LEU A 445 4.30 3.11 -2.20
C LEU A 445 5.69 3.60 -2.64
N PRO A 446 5.96 3.58 -3.96
CA PRO A 446 7.19 4.15 -4.51
C PRO A 446 7.29 5.63 -4.14
N SER A 447 8.25 5.98 -3.28
CA SER A 447 8.45 7.35 -2.81
C SER A 447 9.88 7.58 -2.31
N LYS A 448 10.26 8.86 -2.19
CA LYS A 448 11.56 9.26 -1.63
C LYS A 448 11.75 8.95 -0.14
N TYR A 449 10.68 8.62 0.59
CA TYR A 449 10.73 8.32 2.02
C TYR A 449 10.70 6.82 2.31
N GLN A 450 10.45 6.00 1.30
CA GLN A 450 10.22 4.56 1.44
C GLN A 450 11.40 3.85 2.12
N ALA A 451 12.63 4.11 1.67
CA ALA A 451 13.84 3.52 2.24
C ALA A 451 13.99 3.86 3.75
N GLU A 452 13.61 5.07 4.16
CA GLU A 452 13.68 5.47 5.56
C GLU A 452 12.69 4.67 6.43
N PHE A 453 11.47 4.45 5.94
CA PHE A 453 10.48 3.61 6.64
C PHE A 453 10.83 2.13 6.65
N TRP A 454 11.55 1.61 5.64
CA TRP A 454 12.07 0.25 5.67
C TRP A 454 13.11 0.06 6.77
N ILE A 455 14.02 1.02 6.90
CA ILE A 455 15.01 1.04 7.99
C ILE A 455 14.28 1.06 9.33
N LEU A 456 13.32 1.96 9.51
CA LEU A 456 12.56 2.06 10.77
C LEU A 456 11.77 0.79 11.08
N GLY A 457 11.02 0.27 10.10
CA GLY A 457 10.24 -0.96 10.20
C GLY A 457 11.08 -2.18 10.58
N SER A 458 12.36 -2.18 10.21
CA SER A 458 13.31 -3.28 10.47
C SER A 458 14.13 -3.10 11.74
N VAL A 459 14.50 -1.87 12.10
CA VAL A 459 15.44 -1.55 13.18
C VAL A 459 14.73 -1.33 14.52
N VAL A 460 13.57 -0.67 14.49
CA VAL A 460 12.81 -0.42 15.71
C VAL A 460 12.30 -1.76 16.23
N PRO A 461 12.46 -2.06 17.54
CA PRO A 461 12.17 -3.38 18.09
C PRO A 461 10.66 -3.58 18.32
N TYR A 462 9.84 -3.46 17.28
CA TYR A 462 8.39 -3.63 17.34
C TYR A 462 7.96 -4.99 17.92
N LYS A 463 6.77 -5.04 18.52
CA LYS A 463 6.18 -6.28 19.07
C LYS A 463 5.90 -7.35 17.99
N SER A 464 5.73 -6.92 16.74
CA SER A 464 5.52 -7.79 15.58
C SER A 464 6.01 -7.08 14.30
N ASP A 465 6.05 -7.83 13.20
CA ASP A 465 6.32 -7.33 11.85
C ASP A 465 5.18 -6.47 11.27
N HIS A 466 4.01 -6.43 11.93
CA HIS A 466 2.88 -5.61 11.50
C HIS A 466 2.98 -4.16 12.01
N ASN A 467 3.66 -3.31 11.24
CA ASN A 467 3.78 -1.88 11.50
C ASN A 467 3.89 -1.10 10.18
N ASP A 468 3.66 0.22 10.23
CA ASP A 468 3.83 1.13 9.09
C ASP A 468 5.21 1.83 9.06
N GLY A 469 6.15 1.36 9.87
CA GLY A 469 7.46 1.98 10.08
C GLY A 469 7.49 2.94 11.28
N MET A 470 6.34 3.35 11.82
CA MET A 470 6.24 4.20 13.03
C MET A 470 5.26 3.66 14.06
N VAL A 471 4.14 3.10 13.61
CA VAL A 471 2.99 2.69 14.42
C VAL A 471 2.66 1.25 14.11
N GLU A 472 2.52 0.45 15.16
CA GLU A 472 2.06 -0.92 15.05
C GLU A 472 0.59 -1.00 14.68
N PHE A 473 0.22 -2.02 13.90
CA PHE A 473 -1.16 -2.27 13.50
C PHE A 473 -2.11 -2.28 14.70
N ASP A 474 -1.73 -2.96 15.79
CA ASP A 474 -2.56 -3.08 17.00
C ASP A 474 -2.73 -1.75 17.74
N SER A 475 -1.69 -0.90 17.73
CA SER A 475 -1.77 0.46 18.27
C SER A 475 -2.76 1.29 17.46
N CYS A 476 -2.75 1.17 16.13
CA CYS A 476 -3.72 1.84 15.26
C CYS A 476 -5.16 1.32 15.40
N ALA A 477 -5.32 0.00 15.51
CA ALA A 477 -6.62 -0.63 15.65
C ALA A 477 -7.29 -0.33 17.00
N ALA A 478 -6.53 0.01 18.04
CA ALA A 478 -7.05 0.35 19.38
C ALA A 478 -8.05 -0.69 19.92
N GLY A 479 -7.77 -1.98 19.68
CA GLY A 479 -8.64 -3.08 20.11
C GLY A 479 -9.86 -3.35 19.23
N ILE A 480 -10.04 -2.64 18.11
CA ILE A 480 -11.00 -3.04 17.07
C ILE A 480 -10.54 -4.39 16.49
N PRO A 481 -11.39 -5.44 16.48
CA PRO A 481 -10.96 -6.77 16.06
C PRO A 481 -10.41 -6.81 14.63
N THR A 482 -9.28 -7.48 14.42
CA THR A 482 -8.66 -7.67 13.10
C THR A 482 -9.62 -8.27 12.07
N SER A 483 -10.60 -9.08 12.50
CA SER A 483 -11.64 -9.65 11.62
C SER A 483 -12.58 -8.62 10.99
N LYS A 484 -12.61 -7.37 11.48
CA LYS A 484 -13.32 -6.27 10.83
C LYS A 484 -12.53 -5.63 9.70
N PHE A 485 -11.21 -5.84 9.67
CA PHE A 485 -10.34 -5.28 8.66
C PHE A 485 -10.28 -6.19 7.44
N GLY A 486 -10.48 -5.62 6.26
CA GLY A 486 -10.17 -6.27 4.99
C GLY A 486 -8.92 -5.66 4.36
N ASP A 487 -8.33 -6.37 3.41
CA ASP A 487 -7.05 -6.04 2.79
C ASP A 487 -7.21 -5.41 1.41
N THR A 488 -8.39 -4.83 1.13
CA THR A 488 -8.70 -4.13 -0.12
C THR A 488 -9.31 -2.76 0.18
N TRP A 489 -9.13 -1.81 -0.75
CA TRP A 489 -9.69 -0.46 -0.71
C TRP A 489 -11.23 -0.41 -0.56
N LYS A 490 -11.93 -1.53 -0.74
CA LYS A 490 -13.38 -1.65 -0.53
C LYS A 490 -13.76 -1.72 0.96
N SER A 491 -12.79 -1.99 1.82
CA SER A 491 -13.02 -2.28 3.24
C SER A 491 -13.05 -0.99 4.06
N LYS A 492 -14.15 -0.75 4.79
CA LYS A 492 -14.29 0.42 5.67
C LYS A 492 -13.23 0.47 6.79
N PHE A 493 -12.81 -0.69 7.26
CA PHE A 493 -11.60 -0.88 8.05
C PHE A 493 -10.58 -1.56 7.15
N TYR A 494 -9.55 -0.82 6.76
CA TYR A 494 -8.62 -1.21 5.71
C TYR A 494 -7.26 -1.53 6.33
N LYS A 495 -6.86 -2.80 6.22
CA LYS A 495 -5.53 -3.26 6.60
C LYS A 495 -4.60 -3.13 5.40
N THR A 496 -3.69 -2.19 5.48
CA THR A 496 -2.80 -1.81 4.37
C THR A 496 -1.40 -2.42 4.49
N LYS A 497 -0.58 -2.21 3.46
CA LYS A 497 0.88 -2.34 3.49
C LYS A 497 1.59 -1.02 3.15
N LEU A 498 0.95 0.09 3.53
CA LEU A 498 1.45 1.45 3.38
C LEU A 498 2.48 1.77 4.47
N ASN A 499 3.52 2.54 4.15
CA ASN A 499 4.31 3.16 5.20
C ASN A 499 3.52 4.31 5.86
N HIS A 500 4.04 4.86 6.95
CA HIS A 500 3.35 5.88 7.72
C HIS A 500 2.96 7.10 6.87
N TYR A 501 3.85 7.59 6.00
CA TYR A 501 3.58 8.78 5.16
C TYR A 501 2.68 8.49 3.95
N ASP A 502 2.66 7.28 3.42
CA ASP A 502 1.72 6.98 2.32
C ASP A 502 0.26 7.06 2.78
N SER A 503 0.00 6.90 4.08
CA SER A 503 -1.31 7.12 4.69
C SER A 503 -1.76 8.60 4.65
N GLU A 504 -0.85 9.53 4.32
CA GLU A 504 -1.14 10.96 4.13
C GLU A 504 -1.67 11.28 2.72
N PHE A 505 -1.85 10.27 1.86
CA PHE A 505 -2.31 10.40 0.47
C PHE A 505 -1.30 11.02 -0.51
N LEU A 506 -0.08 11.33 -0.07
CA LEU A 506 0.91 12.04 -0.88
C LEU A 506 1.33 11.30 -2.16
N TYR A 507 1.40 9.97 -2.11
CA TYR A 507 2.02 9.14 -3.15
C TYR A 507 1.03 8.32 -3.97
N GLY A 508 -0.26 8.60 -3.83
CA GLY A 508 -1.27 8.02 -4.72
C GLY A 508 -1.68 6.60 -4.34
N ASP A 509 -1.85 5.73 -5.34
CA ASP A 509 -2.29 4.34 -5.25
C ASP A 509 -1.28 3.42 -5.96
N SER A 510 -1.13 2.19 -5.49
CA SER A 510 -0.37 1.15 -6.20
C SER A 510 -1.07 0.75 -7.50
N LEU A 511 -0.29 0.36 -8.51
CA LEU A 511 -0.79 -0.11 -9.79
C LEU A 511 -1.49 -1.48 -9.69
N LEU A 512 -0.92 -2.38 -8.90
CA LEU A 512 -1.24 -3.82 -8.90
C LEU A 512 -1.26 -4.43 -7.49
N ASP A 513 -1.49 -3.64 -6.45
CA ASP A 513 -1.73 -4.13 -5.08
C ASP A 513 -2.89 -3.39 -4.41
N GLU A 514 -4.00 -4.09 -4.18
CA GLU A 514 -5.18 -3.54 -3.52
C GLU A 514 -4.96 -3.22 -2.03
N LYS A 515 -3.83 -3.61 -1.42
CA LYS A 515 -3.43 -3.25 -0.03
C LYS A 515 -2.75 -1.88 0.07
N LYS A 516 -2.49 -1.24 -1.06
CA LYS A 516 -1.77 0.04 -1.16
C LYS A 516 -2.53 1.06 -2.02
N MET A 517 -3.84 1.17 -1.84
CA MET A 517 -4.69 2.10 -2.60
C MET A 517 -5.42 3.10 -1.68
N PRO A 518 -4.70 4.00 -0.97
CA PRO A 518 -5.29 4.90 0.00
C PRO A 518 -6.20 5.96 -0.63
N ILE A 519 -5.88 6.48 -1.83
CA ILE A 519 -6.72 7.48 -2.52
C ILE A 519 -8.03 6.84 -2.96
N LYS A 520 -7.95 5.70 -3.62
CA LYS A 520 -9.13 4.98 -4.07
C LYS A 520 -10.00 4.56 -2.88
N TRP A 521 -9.40 4.09 -1.79
CA TRP A 521 -10.13 3.82 -0.56
C TRP A 521 -10.92 5.04 -0.09
N PHE A 522 -10.29 6.22 -0.01
CA PHE A 522 -10.95 7.43 0.46
C PHE A 522 -12.08 7.91 -0.48
N GLU A 523 -11.89 7.79 -1.80
CA GLU A 523 -12.95 8.12 -2.78
C GLU A 523 -14.19 7.25 -2.63
N CYS A 524 -14.00 5.96 -2.35
CA CYS A 524 -15.05 4.95 -2.34
C CYS A 524 -15.65 4.73 -0.95
N LEU A 525 -15.11 5.37 0.08
CA LEU A 525 -15.37 5.07 1.49
C LEU A 525 -16.78 5.42 1.96
N LEU A 526 -17.28 6.60 1.57
CA LEU A 526 -18.43 7.27 2.19
C LEU A 526 -19.60 7.46 1.25
#